data_AF-A0A6J1QG66-F1
#
_entry.id   AF-A0A6J1QG66-F1
#
_cell.length_a   1.000
_cell.length_b   1.000
_cell.length_c   1.000
_cell.angle_alpha   90.00
_cell.angle_beta   90.00
_cell.angle_gamma   90.00
#
_symmetry.space_group_name_H-M   'P 1'
#
loop_
_entity.id
_entity.type
_entity.pdbx_description
1 polymer ?
#
loop_
_entity_poly.entity_id
_entity_poly.type
_entity_poly.pdbx_seq_one_letter_code
_entity_poly.pdbx_strand_id
1 'polypeptide(L)'
;MMANNNSSCFITAPGFCPDCGSVLPLLDERGGVTCYTCKREWDSEVFGDMKMIHTILFNTKHTYASAKEVEDSDDDADGPVVERQCPQCQNDKMSYATLQLRSADEGQTVFYTCTKCKFKETENS
;
A
#
# COMPACT_ATOMS: atom_id res chain seq x y z
N MET A 1 -38.07 -11.82 28.79
CA MET A 1 -37.21 -10.88 29.55
C MET A 1 -35.95 -10.69 28.73
N MET A 2 -35.86 -9.57 27.99
CA MET A 2 -34.70 -9.30 27.12
C MET A 2 -33.55 -8.80 27.99
N ALA A 3 -32.41 -9.47 27.90
CA ALA A 3 -31.22 -9.11 28.66
C ALA A 3 -30.64 -7.80 28.09
N ASN A 4 -30.85 -6.70 28.81
CA ASN A 4 -30.08 -5.48 28.63
C ASN A 4 -28.64 -5.72 29.11
N ASN A 5 -27.78 -6.23 28.23
CA ASN A 5 -26.33 -6.28 28.46
C ASN A 5 -25.66 -5.16 27.64
N ASN A 6 -25.97 -3.92 28.00
CA ASN A 6 -25.29 -2.73 27.49
C ASN A 6 -23.98 -2.44 28.25
N SER A 7 -23.28 -3.51 28.66
CA SER A 7 -22.03 -3.42 29.40
C SER A 7 -20.89 -3.55 28.40
N SER A 8 -20.13 -2.47 28.24
CA SER A 8 -18.85 -2.49 27.53
C SER A 8 -17.92 -3.52 28.15
N CYS A 9 -17.18 -4.26 27.31
CA CYS A 9 -16.26 -5.29 27.77
C CYS A 9 -14.92 -4.68 28.21
N PHE A 10 -14.54 -3.55 27.63
CA PHE A 10 -13.34 -2.79 28.00
C PHE A 10 -13.47 -1.32 27.61
N ILE A 11 -12.60 -0.48 28.19
CA ILE A 11 -12.50 0.95 27.88
C ILE A 11 -11.87 1.08 26.50
N THR A 12 -12.56 1.73 25.56
CA THR A 12 -12.09 1.98 24.19
C THR A 12 -11.99 3.47 23.90
N ALA A 13 -11.07 3.85 23.01
CA ALA A 13 -11.04 5.20 22.46
C ALA A 13 -12.30 5.44 21.60
N PRO A 14 -12.77 6.70 21.48
CA PRO A 14 -13.91 7.01 20.62
C PRO A 14 -13.69 6.51 19.18
N GLY A 15 -14.72 5.94 18.57
CA GLY A 15 -14.66 5.32 17.24
C GLY A 15 -14.22 3.85 17.20
N PHE A 16 -13.98 3.22 18.37
CA PHE A 16 -13.71 1.78 18.47
C PHE A 16 -14.84 1.06 19.23
N CYS A 17 -15.16 -0.15 18.79
CA CYS A 17 -16.22 -0.97 19.36
C CYS A 17 -15.91 -1.35 20.82
N PRO A 18 -16.74 -0.97 21.82
CA PRO A 18 -16.50 -1.29 23.23
C PRO A 18 -16.55 -2.77 23.62
N ASP A 19 -16.94 -3.66 22.70
CA ASP A 19 -17.06 -5.11 22.94
C ASP A 19 -15.94 -5.92 22.28
N CYS A 20 -15.52 -5.55 21.06
CA CYS A 20 -14.52 -6.33 20.30
C CYS A 20 -13.30 -5.51 19.84
N GLY A 21 -13.28 -4.20 20.07
CA GLY A 21 -12.12 -3.35 19.80
C GLY A 21 -11.86 -3.07 18.32
N SER A 22 -12.74 -3.51 17.41
CA SER A 22 -12.65 -3.14 16.00
C SER A 22 -12.93 -1.65 15.80
N VAL A 23 -12.39 -1.07 14.73
CA VAL A 23 -12.80 0.25 14.27
C VAL A 23 -14.29 0.21 13.88
N LEU A 24 -15.08 1.18 14.34
CA LEU A 24 -16.49 1.33 13.99
C LEU A 24 -16.64 2.05 12.65
N PRO A 25 -17.68 1.73 11.85
CA PRO A 25 -18.00 2.52 10.66
C PRO A 25 -18.42 3.94 11.01
N LEU A 26 -18.40 4.83 10.02
CA LEU A 26 -18.91 6.19 10.21
C LEU A 26 -20.39 6.17 10.61
N LEU A 27 -20.79 7.15 11.42
CA LEU A 27 -22.20 7.37 11.74
C LEU A 27 -22.96 7.76 10.47
N ASP A 28 -24.13 7.18 10.29
CA ASP A 28 -25.12 7.66 9.33
C ASP A 28 -25.75 8.97 9.82
N GLU A 29 -26.49 9.67 8.94
CA GLU A 29 -27.15 10.95 9.28
C GLU A 29 -28.13 10.83 10.47
N ARG A 30 -28.66 9.62 10.70
CA ARG A 30 -29.60 9.30 11.79
C ARG A 30 -29.37 7.87 12.27
N GLY A 31 -29.35 7.69 13.59
CA GLY A 31 -29.32 6.37 14.23
C GLY A 31 -27.99 6.06 14.91
N GLY A 32 -27.83 4.80 15.27
CA GLY A 32 -26.61 4.26 15.86
C GLY A 32 -25.64 3.68 14.82
N VAL A 33 -24.58 3.05 15.30
CA VAL A 33 -23.55 2.40 14.51
C VAL A 33 -23.56 0.90 14.78
N THR A 34 -23.44 0.09 13.73
CA THR A 34 -23.29 -1.37 13.85
C THR A 34 -21.84 -1.76 13.65
N CYS A 35 -21.26 -2.50 14.60
CA CYS A 35 -19.91 -3.03 14.43
C CYS A 35 -19.85 -4.11 13.34
N TYR A 36 -18.90 -4.00 12.40
CA TYR A 36 -18.73 -5.01 11.34
C TYR A 36 -18.30 -6.38 11.85
N THR A 37 -17.54 -6.44 12.95
CA THR A 37 -16.98 -7.68 13.48
C THR A 37 -17.97 -8.40 14.39
N CYS A 38 -18.40 -7.78 15.49
CA CYS A 38 -19.27 -8.42 16.49
C CYS A 38 -20.77 -8.24 16.24
N LYS A 39 -21.17 -7.42 15.25
CA LYS A 39 -22.56 -7.11 14.90
C LYS A 39 -23.39 -6.42 15.98
N ARG A 40 -22.76 -5.99 17.07
CA ARG A 40 -23.41 -5.21 18.13
C ARG A 40 -23.69 -3.79 17.64
N GLU A 41 -24.84 -3.27 18.04
CA GLU A 41 -25.27 -1.91 17.78
C GLU A 41 -24.91 -1.00 18.96
N TRP A 42 -24.49 0.21 18.64
CA TRP A 42 -24.07 1.23 19.60
C TRP A 42 -24.68 2.59 19.21
N ASP A 43 -24.94 3.45 20.19
CA ASP A 43 -25.38 4.83 19.90
C ASP A 43 -24.19 5.70 19.46
N SER A 44 -24.50 6.87 18.91
CA SER A 44 -23.58 7.93 18.52
C SER A 44 -22.60 8.36 19.62
N GLU A 45 -22.95 8.15 20.89
CA GLU A 45 -22.09 8.45 22.06
C GLU A 45 -20.72 7.75 22.01
N VAL A 46 -20.59 6.60 21.32
CA VAL A 46 -19.30 5.89 21.18
C VAL A 46 -18.27 6.65 20.33
N PHE A 47 -18.68 7.72 19.65
CA PHE A 47 -17.79 8.64 18.94
C PHE A 47 -17.39 9.87 19.76
N GLY A 48 -18.01 10.10 20.92
CA GLY A 48 -17.74 11.27 21.76
C GLY A 48 -17.73 12.59 20.96
N ASP A 49 -16.77 13.46 21.25
CA ASP A 49 -16.60 14.75 20.57
C ASP A 49 -15.74 14.65 19.28
N MET A 50 -15.63 13.46 18.68
CA MET A 50 -14.77 13.26 17.51
C MET A 50 -15.28 14.06 16.30
N LYS A 51 -14.50 15.07 15.90
CA LYS A 51 -14.72 15.84 14.66
C LYS A 51 -13.68 15.44 13.62
N MET A 52 -14.14 14.96 12.47
CA MET A 52 -13.27 14.68 11.32
C MET A 52 -13.38 15.83 10.30
N ILE A 53 -12.24 16.42 9.95
CA ILE A 53 -12.10 17.37 8.84
C ILE A 53 -11.09 16.74 7.89
N HIS A 54 -11.50 16.47 6.65
CA HIS A 54 -10.60 16.02 5.60
C HIS A 54 -10.54 17.08 4.50
N THR A 55 -9.36 17.30 3.94
CA THR A 55 -9.16 18.18 2.78
C THR A 55 -8.50 17.35 1.69
N ILE A 56 -9.16 17.22 0.56
CA ILE A 56 -8.61 16.54 -0.62
C ILE A 56 -8.01 17.61 -1.51
N LEU A 57 -6.68 17.59 -1.65
CA LEU A 57 -5.96 18.43 -2.59
C LEU A 57 -5.77 17.65 -3.89
N PHE A 58 -6.40 18.09 -4.97
CA PHE A 58 -6.17 17.53 -6.30
C PHE A 58 -4.96 18.21 -6.95
N ASN A 59 -3.97 17.44 -7.40
CA ASN A 59 -2.92 17.98 -8.26
C ASN A 59 -3.51 18.44 -9.60
N THR A 60 -3.07 19.61 -10.07
CA THR A 60 -3.45 20.10 -11.39
C THR A 60 -2.75 19.29 -12.48
N LYS A 61 -3.40 19.08 -13.64
CA LYS A 61 -2.88 18.26 -14.75
C LYS A 61 -1.44 18.60 -15.19
N HIS A 62 -0.96 19.81 -14.90
CA HIS A 62 0.36 20.28 -15.27
C HIS A 62 1.52 19.72 -14.42
N THR A 63 1.26 19.15 -13.24
CA THR A 63 2.35 18.61 -12.39
C THR A 63 3.01 17.37 -12.98
N TYR A 64 2.31 16.64 -13.86
CA TYR A 64 2.84 15.43 -14.50
C TYR A 64 3.51 15.70 -15.86
N ALA A 65 3.27 16.85 -16.48
CA ALA A 65 3.88 17.19 -17.76
C ALA A 65 5.39 17.43 -17.60
N SER A 66 5.81 18.07 -16.52
CA SER A 66 7.23 18.37 -16.23
C SER A 66 8.02 17.16 -15.70
N ALA A 67 7.36 16.09 -15.23
CA ALA A 67 8.04 14.87 -14.79
C ALA A 67 8.39 13.93 -15.95
N LYS A 68 7.62 13.99 -17.05
CA LYS A 68 7.79 13.10 -18.20
C LYS A 68 8.97 13.48 -19.12
N GLU A 69 9.44 14.73 -19.04
CA GLU A 69 10.54 15.22 -19.87
C GLU A 69 11.93 14.85 -19.33
N VAL A 70 12.02 14.28 -18.12
CA VAL A 70 13.31 13.92 -17.48
C VAL A 70 13.68 12.45 -17.67
N GLU A 71 12.75 11.58 -18.08
CA GLU A 71 13.00 10.13 -18.23
C GLU A 71 13.36 9.68 -19.66
N ASP A 72 13.34 10.58 -20.64
CA ASP A 72 13.58 10.25 -22.06
C ASP A 72 15.08 10.33 -22.47
N SER A 73 16.00 10.30 -21.50
CA SER A 73 17.43 10.10 -21.78
C SER A 73 17.71 8.60 -21.88
N ASP A 74 17.49 8.07 -23.08
CA ASP A 74 17.58 6.67 -23.51
C ASP A 74 18.99 6.02 -23.45
N ASP A 75 19.91 6.50 -22.61
CA ASP A 75 21.35 6.15 -22.76
C ASP A 75 22.12 5.78 -21.49
N ASP A 76 21.47 5.60 -20.34
CA ASP A 76 22.15 5.01 -19.18
C ASP A 76 21.61 3.61 -18.89
N ALA A 77 22.54 2.65 -18.84
CA ALA A 77 22.24 1.33 -18.29
C ALA A 77 21.65 1.53 -16.89
N ASP A 78 20.47 0.96 -16.65
CA ASP A 78 19.69 1.11 -15.41
C ASP A 78 20.35 0.33 -14.24
N GLY A 79 21.59 0.69 -13.92
CA GLY A 79 22.42 0.03 -12.93
C GLY A 79 23.78 -0.49 -13.43
N PRO A 80 24.61 -1.01 -12.51
CA PRO A 80 25.92 -1.59 -12.81
C PRO A 80 25.87 -2.73 -13.84
N VAL A 81 26.93 -2.87 -14.63
CA VAL A 81 27.05 -3.87 -15.71
C VAL A 81 27.90 -5.07 -15.28
N VAL A 82 27.49 -6.26 -15.72
CA VAL A 82 28.09 -7.57 -15.41
C VAL A 82 28.29 -8.36 -16.71
N GLU A 83 29.32 -9.21 -16.72
CA GLU A 83 29.59 -10.19 -17.78
C GLU A 83 28.59 -11.35 -17.70
N ARG A 84 27.46 -11.22 -18.41
CA ARG A 84 26.41 -12.23 -18.53
C ARG A 84 25.90 -12.23 -19.97
N GLN A 85 25.87 -13.40 -20.59
CA GLN A 85 25.43 -13.53 -21.97
C GLN A 85 23.90 -13.44 -22.08
N CYS A 86 23.42 -12.52 -22.91
CA CYS A 86 22.00 -12.37 -23.19
C CYS A 86 21.47 -13.55 -24.03
N PRO A 87 20.40 -14.25 -23.60
CA PRO A 87 19.87 -15.39 -24.33
C PRO A 87 19.22 -15.01 -25.68
N GLN A 88 18.86 -13.74 -25.88
CA GLN A 88 18.20 -13.27 -27.10
C GLN A 88 19.16 -12.79 -28.20
N CYS A 89 20.23 -12.05 -27.83
CA CYS A 89 21.13 -11.42 -28.82
C CYS A 89 22.61 -11.80 -28.67
N GLN A 90 22.93 -12.71 -27.74
CA GLN A 90 24.28 -13.19 -27.44
C GLN A 90 25.29 -12.08 -27.06
N ASN A 91 24.80 -10.93 -26.61
CA ASN A 91 25.65 -9.90 -26.04
C ASN A 91 26.15 -10.32 -24.65
N ASP A 92 27.44 -10.18 -24.37
CA ASP A 92 28.07 -10.66 -23.13
C ASP A 92 27.91 -9.69 -21.94
N LYS A 93 27.15 -8.62 -22.09
CA LYS A 93 26.95 -7.58 -21.06
C LYS A 93 25.48 -7.38 -20.75
N MET A 94 25.14 -7.41 -19.48
CA MET A 94 23.82 -7.01 -18.96
C MET A 94 24.00 -6.08 -17.76
N SER A 95 23.14 -5.07 -17.61
CA SER A 95 23.03 -4.34 -16.34
C SER A 95 22.16 -5.10 -15.36
N TYR A 96 22.35 -4.86 -14.06
CA TYR A 96 21.50 -5.46 -13.04
C TYR A 96 20.99 -4.44 -12.04
N ALA A 97 19.76 -4.67 -11.59
CA ALA A 97 19.12 -3.99 -10.47
C ALA A 97 18.63 -5.04 -9.48
N THR A 98 18.60 -4.71 -8.20
CA THR A 98 18.21 -5.67 -7.17
C THR A 98 17.07 -5.09 -6.33
N LEU A 99 16.03 -5.88 -6.06
CA LEU A 99 14.85 -5.46 -5.29
C LEU A 99 14.41 -6.60 -4.37
N GLN A 100 14.04 -6.26 -3.13
CA GLN A 100 13.43 -7.22 -2.22
C GLN A 100 11.92 -7.26 -2.48
N LEU A 101 11.44 -8.35 -3.09
CA LEU A 101 10.03 -8.53 -3.42
C LEU A 101 9.29 -9.40 -2.40
N ARG A 102 10.03 -10.04 -1.50
CA ARG A 102 9.51 -11.06 -0.59
C ARG A 102 9.88 -10.72 0.85
N SER A 103 9.50 -11.63 1.76
CA SER A 103 9.78 -11.50 3.18
C SER A 103 11.30 -11.38 3.44
N ALA A 104 11.67 -10.80 4.57
CA ALA A 104 13.07 -10.51 4.89
C ALA A 104 13.95 -11.76 5.11
N ASP A 105 13.33 -12.93 5.27
CA ASP A 105 13.98 -14.24 5.34
C ASP A 105 14.31 -14.83 3.97
N GLU A 106 13.79 -14.26 2.88
CA GLU A 106 14.07 -14.69 1.51
C GLU A 106 15.17 -13.82 0.85
N GLY A 107 15.89 -14.44 -0.09
CA GLY A 107 16.91 -13.77 -0.89
C GLY A 107 16.36 -12.65 -1.77
N GLN A 108 17.24 -11.76 -2.19
CA GLN A 108 16.85 -10.63 -3.05
C GLN A 108 16.54 -11.11 -4.47
N THR A 109 15.61 -10.43 -5.15
CA THR A 109 15.36 -10.63 -6.58
C THR A 109 16.31 -9.75 -7.40
N VAL A 110 17.00 -10.34 -8.36
CA VAL A 110 17.91 -9.67 -9.30
C VAL A 110 17.24 -9.56 -10.67
N PHE A 111 17.22 -8.34 -11.21
CA PHE A 111 16.72 -8.03 -12.54
C PHE A 111 17.88 -7.72 -13.46
N TYR A 112 18.06 -8.51 -14.52
CA TYR A 112 19.06 -8.25 -15.55
C TYR A 112 18.42 -7.57 -16.76
N THR A 113 19.07 -6.54 -17.30
CA THR A 113 18.67 -5.88 -18.56
C THR A 113 19.82 -5.92 -19.55
N CYS A 114 19.61 -6.48 -20.75
CA CYS A 114 20.63 -6.51 -21.79
C CYS A 114 21.00 -5.08 -22.21
N THR A 115 22.29 -4.75 -22.21
CA THR A 115 22.76 -3.42 -22.60
C THR A 115 22.56 -3.12 -24.10
N LYS A 116 22.34 -4.16 -24.92
CA LYS A 116 22.18 -4.04 -26.38
C LYS A 116 20.72 -4.12 -26.84
N CYS A 117 20.01 -5.20 -26.52
CA CYS A 117 18.64 -5.43 -27.01
C CYS A 117 17.56 -5.13 -25.95
N LYS A 118 17.95 -4.62 -24.77
CA LYS A 118 17.06 -4.28 -23.65
C LYS A 118 16.17 -5.44 -23.15
N PHE A 119 16.50 -6.69 -23.50
CA PHE A 119 15.83 -7.89 -22.96
C PHE A 119 16.00 -7.95 -21.44
N LYS A 120 14.92 -8.29 -20.73
CA LYS A 120 14.89 -8.37 -19.27
C LYS A 120 14.74 -9.81 -18.80
N GLU A 121 15.53 -10.18 -17.80
CA GLU A 121 15.48 -11.48 -17.13
C GLU A 121 15.40 -11.27 -15.61
N THR A 122 14.77 -12.19 -14.89
CA THR A 122 14.60 -12.11 -13.44
C THR A 122 15.12 -13.38 -12.79
N GLU A 123 15.98 -13.23 -11.81
CA GLU A 123 16.57 -14.31 -11.03
C GLU A 123 16.20 -14.09 -9.55
N ASN A 124 15.69 -15.13 -8.89
CA ASN A 124 15.42 -15.09 -7.45
C ASN A 124 16.53 -15.88 -6.75
N SER A 125 17.26 -15.21 -5.85
CA SER A 125 18.27 -15.86 -4.99
C SER A 125 17.65 -16.60 -3.81
#